data_AF-A0A1I6Z201-F1
#
_entry.id   AF-A0A1I6Z201-F1
#
_cell.length_a   1.000
_cell.length_b   1.000
_cell.length_c   1.000
_cell.angle_alpha   90.00
_cell.angle_beta   90.00
_cell.angle_gamma   90.00
#
_symmetry.space_group_name_H-M   'P 1'
#
loop_
_entity.id
_entity.type
_entity.pdbx_description
1 polymer ?
#
loop_
_entity_poly.entity_id
_entity_poly.type
_entity_poly.pdbx_seq_one_letter_code
_entity_poly.pdbx_strand_id
1 'polypeptide(L)'
;TGKGTTETRYYITSLKADAKLIHDAVRSHWAVENNLHWSLDVIFREDASLKKKDHSALNFNIIAKMALTLIDQEKSTKNSKPSKRHLAALDDGYRAKILKI
;
A
#
# COMPACT_ATOMS: atom_id res chain seq x y z
N THR A 1 13.03 -2.81 32.16
CA THR A 1 12.00 -3.85 32.34
C THR A 1 10.93 -3.66 31.28
N GLY A 2 10.84 -4.58 30.31
CA GLY A 2 9.80 -4.49 29.26
C GLY A 2 8.44 -4.92 29.83
N LYS A 3 7.43 -4.06 29.75
CA LYS A 3 6.06 -4.44 30.13
C LYS A 3 5.50 -5.41 29.08
N GLY A 4 5.16 -6.62 29.50
CA GLY A 4 4.34 -7.52 28.68
C GLY A 4 2.92 -6.95 28.56
N THR A 5 2.35 -7.00 27.36
CA THR A 5 0.95 -6.64 27.12
C THR A 5 0.20 -7.89 26.64
N THR A 6 -1.08 -7.97 26.98
CA THR A 6 -1.98 -9.02 26.50
C THR A 6 -3.14 -8.32 25.81
N GLU A 7 -3.49 -8.78 24.62
CA GLU A 7 -4.61 -8.26 23.84
C GLU A 7 -5.52 -9.42 23.43
N THR A 8 -6.83 -9.23 23.55
CA THR A 8 -7.84 -10.18 23.08
C THR A 8 -8.55 -9.59 21.87
N ARG A 9 -8.65 -10.35 20.79
CA ARG A 9 -9.32 -9.94 19.55
C ARG A 9 -10.41 -10.94 19.19
N TYR A 10 -11.58 -10.43 18.78
CA TYR A 10 -12.71 -11.23 18.35
C TYR A 10 -12.85 -11.12 16.83
N TYR A 11 -13.13 -12.23 16.16
CA TYR A 11 -13.30 -12.29 14.72
C TYR A 11 -14.63 -12.92 14.37
N ILE A 12 -15.29 -12.39 13.34
CA ILE A 12 -16.48 -12.97 12.72
C ILE A 12 -16.05 -13.52 11.37
N THR A 13 -16.35 -14.79 11.10
CA THR A 13 -15.93 -15.45 9.87
C THR A 13 -16.97 -16.47 9.42
N SER A 14 -17.07 -16.64 8.10
CA SER A 14 -17.83 -17.73 7.48
C SER A 14 -17.00 -19.02 7.36
N LEU A 15 -15.71 -18.98 7.72
CA LEU A 15 -14.85 -20.15 7.74
C LEU A 15 -15.33 -21.14 8.81
N LYS A 16 -15.03 -22.43 8.60
CA LYS A 16 -15.20 -23.45 9.65
C LYS A 16 -14.36 -23.07 10.87
N ALA A 17 -14.77 -23.55 12.05
CA ALA A 17 -14.10 -23.29 13.33
C ALA A 17 -12.73 -23.98 13.44
N ASP A 18 -11.78 -23.57 12.60
CA ASP A 18 -10.37 -23.96 12.61
C ASP A 18 -9.53 -22.74 12.98
N ALA A 19 -9.01 -22.76 14.20
CA ALA A 19 -8.25 -21.63 14.75
C ALA A 19 -7.00 -21.30 13.92
N LYS A 20 -6.32 -22.30 13.35
CA LYS A 20 -5.10 -22.09 12.58
C LYS A 20 -5.43 -21.43 11.25
N LEU A 21 -6.41 -21.96 10.53
CA LEU A 21 -6.86 -21.39 9.26
C LEU A 21 -7.34 -19.94 9.42
N ILE A 22 -8.14 -19.68 10.46
CA ILE A 22 -8.64 -18.33 10.74
C ILE A 22 -7.49 -17.38 11.07
N HIS A 23 -6.53 -17.82 11.90
CA HIS A 23 -5.34 -17.04 12.22
C HIS A 23 -4.55 -16.68 10.96
N ASP A 24 -4.24 -17.66 10.12
CA ASP A 24 -3.44 -17.46 8.91
C ASP A 24 -4.15 -16.53 7.92
N ALA A 25 -5.48 -16.65 7.78
CA ALA A 25 -6.29 -15.77 6.96
C ALA A 25 -6.26 -14.32 7.47
N VAL A 26 -6.45 -14.11 8.78
CA VAL A 26 -6.38 -12.78 9.41
C VAL A 26 -5.00 -12.16 9.24
N ARG A 27 -3.92 -12.94 9.47
CA ARG A 27 -2.53 -12.45 9.30
C ARG A 27 -2.23 -12.09 7.85
N SER A 28 -2.73 -12.88 6.89
CA SER A 28 -2.58 -12.61 5.46
C SER A 28 -3.36 -11.35 5.05
N HIS A 29 -4.56 -11.15 5.58
CA HIS A 29 -5.34 -9.94 5.34
C HIS A 29 -4.61 -8.68 5.86
N TRP A 30 -4.01 -8.75 7.05
CA TRP A 30 -3.17 -7.66 7.59
C TRP A 30 -1.99 -7.29 6.71
N ALA A 31 -1.48 -8.21 5.88
CA ALA A 31 -0.42 -7.88 4.92
C ALA A 31 -0.88 -6.90 3.84
N VAL A 32 -2.18 -6.86 3.52
CA VAL A 32 -2.75 -5.85 2.61
C VAL A 32 -2.65 -4.46 3.24
N GLU A 33 -3.07 -4.34 4.50
CA GLU A 33 -2.99 -3.07 5.24
C GLU A 33 -1.55 -2.58 5.36
N ASN A 34 -0.65 -3.47 5.79
CA ASN A 34 0.75 -3.10 6.01
C ASN A 34 1.52 -2.80 4.71
N ASN A 35 1.29 -3.55 3.64
CA ASN A 35 2.11 -3.42 2.43
C ASN A 35 1.51 -2.43 1.43
N LEU A 36 0.18 -2.44 1.27
CA LEU A 36 -0.52 -1.60 0.30
C LEU A 36 -1.00 -0.30 0.93
N HIS A 37 -1.82 -0.35 1.99
CA HIS A 37 -2.43 0.86 2.56
C HIS A 37 -1.39 1.81 3.12
N TRP A 38 -0.47 1.32 3.97
CA TRP A 38 0.64 2.15 4.46
C TRP A 38 1.45 2.82 3.34
N SER A 39 1.68 2.11 2.23
CA SER A 39 2.39 2.68 1.08
C SER A 39 1.58 3.83 0.46
N LEU A 40 0.27 3.71 0.33
CA LEU A 40 -0.59 4.77 -0.19
C LEU A 40 -0.67 5.96 0.78
N ASP A 41 -0.87 5.68 2.06
CA ASP A 41 -1.01 6.71 3.11
C ASP A 41 0.27 7.53 3.26
N VAL A 42 1.43 6.89 3.27
CA VAL A 42 2.71 7.57 3.54
C VAL A 42 3.38 8.07 2.25
N ILE A 43 3.45 7.24 1.20
CA ILE A 43 4.20 7.59 -0.02
C ILE A 43 3.37 8.50 -0.93
N PHE A 44 2.07 8.24 -1.01
CA PHE A 44 1.14 9.03 -1.84
C PHE A 44 0.38 10.09 -1.03
N ARG A 45 0.50 10.08 0.31
CA ARG A 45 -0.16 11.05 1.21
C ARG A 45 -1.67 11.02 1.05
N GLU A 46 -2.23 9.81 0.91
CA GLU A 46 -3.66 9.60 0.68
C GLU A 46 -4.51 10.19 1.82
N ASP A 47 -4.15 9.92 3.08
CA ASP A 47 -4.84 10.48 4.26
C ASP A 47 -4.86 12.02 4.32
N ALA A 48 -3.79 12.65 3.84
CA ALA A 48 -3.68 14.11 3.81
C ALA A 48 -4.37 14.73 2.59
N SER A 49 -4.90 13.92 1.67
CA SER A 49 -5.50 14.38 0.41
C SER A 49 -6.87 15.00 0.66
N LEU A 50 -7.06 16.25 0.21
CA LEU A 50 -8.34 16.95 0.31
C LEU A 50 -9.30 16.65 -0.85
N LYS A 51 -9.03 15.60 -1.63
CA LYS A 51 -9.78 15.24 -2.84
C LYS A 51 -11.10 14.55 -2.49
N LYS A 52 -12.10 15.36 -2.15
CA LYS A 52 -13.41 14.92 -1.64
C LYS A 52 -14.59 15.15 -2.60
N LYS A 53 -14.34 15.65 -3.81
CA LYS A 53 -15.38 16.04 -4.76
C LYS A 53 -15.74 14.88 -5.69
N ASP A 54 -17.03 14.58 -5.81
CA ASP A 54 -17.55 13.55 -6.73
C ASP A 54 -16.78 12.23 -6.61
N HIS A 55 -16.30 11.67 -7.73
CA HIS A 55 -15.53 10.44 -7.79
C HIS A 55 -14.01 10.64 -7.60
N SER A 56 -13.56 11.82 -7.13
CA SER A 56 -12.12 12.13 -7.06
C SER A 56 -11.35 11.15 -6.19
N ALA A 57 -11.91 10.76 -5.02
CA ALA A 57 -11.24 9.85 -4.11
C ALA A 57 -10.96 8.49 -4.78
N LEU A 58 -11.98 7.90 -5.42
CA LEU A 58 -11.86 6.61 -6.10
C LEU A 58 -10.90 6.69 -7.30
N ASN A 59 -11.05 7.71 -8.15
CA ASN A 59 -10.21 7.86 -9.34
C ASN A 59 -8.73 8.01 -8.97
N PHE A 60 -8.43 8.80 -7.94
CA PHE A 60 -7.06 8.95 -7.47
C PHE A 60 -6.52 7.71 -6.76
N ASN A 61 -7.35 6.96 -6.03
CA ASN A 61 -6.94 5.69 -5.43
C ASN A 61 -6.51 4.69 -6.51
N ILE A 62 -7.26 4.60 -7.62
CA ILE A 62 -6.91 3.75 -8.77
C ILE A 62 -5.58 4.17 -9.37
N ILE A 63 -5.41 5.46 -9.67
CA ILE A 63 -4.16 6.00 -10.25
C ILE A 63 -2.97 5.77 -9.32
N ALA A 64 -3.13 5.99 -8.02
CA ALA A 64 -2.07 5.79 -7.03
C ALA A 64 -1.65 4.32 -6.93
N LYS A 65 -2.61 3.38 -6.94
CA LYS A 65 -2.34 1.94 -6.97
C LYS A 65 -1.61 1.50 -8.25
N MET A 66 -1.99 2.05 -9.40
CA MET A 66 -1.27 1.81 -10.67
C MET A 66 0.17 2.32 -10.58
N ALA A 67 0.37 3.56 -10.13
CA ALA A 67 1.70 4.14 -9.98
C ALA A 67 2.57 3.37 -8.97
N LEU A 68 2.01 2.96 -7.83
CA LEU A 68 2.71 2.17 -6.82
C LEU A 68 3.17 0.82 -7.41
N THR A 69 2.31 0.16 -8.18
CA THR A 69 2.63 -1.11 -8.85
C THR A 69 3.81 -0.95 -9.81
N LEU A 70 3.83 0.12 -10.60
CA LEU A 70 4.94 0.42 -11.52
C LEU A 70 6.24 0.71 -10.77
N ILE A 71 6.18 1.48 -9.69
CA ILE A 71 7.34 1.78 -8.83
C ILE A 71 7.89 0.50 -8.17
N ASP A 72 7.01 -0.41 -7.75
CA ASP A 72 7.41 -1.68 -7.15
C ASP A 72 8.05 -2.63 -8.17
N GLN A 73 7.64 -2.57 -9.44
CA GLN A 73 8.25 -3.32 -10.54
C GLN A 73 9.59 -2.74 -11.00
N GLU A 74 9.85 -1.46 -10.78
CA GLU A 74 11.09 -0.81 -11.21
C GLU A 74 12.29 -1.27 -10.37
N LYS A 75 13.23 -1.99 -10.99
CA LYS A 75 14.41 -2.58 -10.31
C LYS A 75 15.75 -2.00 -10.74
N SER A 76 15.81 -1.06 -11.70
CA SER A 76 17.09 -0.54 -12.19
C SER A 76 17.80 0.34 -11.18
N THR A 77 17.08 0.87 -10.19
CA THR A 77 17.66 1.65 -9.09
C THR A 77 17.33 1.00 -7.74
N LYS A 78 18.29 1.08 -6.81
CA LYS A 78 18.12 0.63 -5.42
C LYS A 78 17.45 1.69 -4.54
N ASN A 79 16.86 2.72 -5.15
CA ASN A 79 16.23 3.83 -4.45
C ASN A 79 14.94 3.41 -3.73
N SER A 80 14.60 4.14 -2.68
CA SER A 80 13.32 3.99 -1.97
C SER A 80 12.13 4.34 -2.87
N LYS A 81 10.92 3.84 -2.54
CA LYS A 81 9.70 4.14 -3.30
C LYS A 81 9.42 5.66 -3.42
N PRO A 82 9.53 6.48 -2.34
CA PRO A 82 9.40 7.94 -2.46
C PRO A 82 10.44 8.56 -3.40
N SER A 83 11.70 8.13 -3.32
CA SER A 83 12.77 8.64 -4.18
C SER A 83 12.56 8.26 -5.65
N LYS A 84 12.11 7.04 -5.95
CA LYS A 84 11.75 6.62 -7.32
C LYS A 84 10.61 7.47 -7.88
N ARG A 85 9.57 7.70 -7.07
CA ARG A 85 8.43 8.57 -7.44
C ARG A 85 8.91 10.00 -7.72
N HIS A 86 9.76 10.55 -6.87
CA HIS A 86 10.31 11.90 -7.06
C HIS A 86 11.18 11.99 -8.31
N LEU A 87 12.05 11.00 -8.55
CA LEU A 87 12.87 10.93 -9.75
C LEU A 87 12.00 10.88 -11.02
N ALA A 88 10.94 10.06 -11.04
CA ALA A 88 10.00 10.02 -12.17
C ALA A 88 9.28 11.36 -12.39
N ALA A 89 9.10 12.17 -11.34
CA ALA A 89 8.53 13.51 -11.49
C ALA A 89 9.53 14.52 -12.10
N LEU A 90 10.83 14.29 -11.98
CA LEU A 90 11.88 15.21 -12.42
C LEU A 90 12.56 14.80 -13.72
N ASP A 91 12.61 13.51 -14.04
CA ASP A 91 13.29 12.95 -15.21
C ASP A 91 12.28 12.26 -16.13
N ASP A 92 12.09 12.85 -17.30
CA ASP A 92 11.16 12.39 -18.33
C ASP A 92 11.56 11.05 -18.93
N GLY A 93 12.86 10.79 -19.08
CA GLY A 93 13.38 9.52 -19.58
C GLY A 93 13.17 8.40 -18.57
N TYR A 94 13.41 8.68 -17.28
CA TYR A 94 13.11 7.74 -16.21
C TYR A 94 11.60 7.48 -16.08
N ARG A 95 10.77 8.52 -16.24
CA ARG A 95 9.31 8.38 -16.23
C ARG A 95 8.80 7.52 -17.38
N ALA A 96 9.26 7.78 -18.60
CA ALA A 96 8.88 6.99 -19.79
C ALA A 96 9.26 5.51 -19.61
N LYS A 97 10.48 5.25 -19.11
CA LYS A 97 10.95 3.90 -18.78
C LYS A 97 10.01 3.16 -17.82
N ILE A 98 9.62 3.78 -16.71
CA ILE A 98 8.71 3.16 -15.73
C ILE A 98 7.31 2.94 -16.32
N LEU A 99 6.84 3.89 -17.13
CA LEU A 99 5.54 3.80 -17.81
C LEU A 99 5.54 2.80 -18.98
N LYS A 100 6.72 2.33 -19.41
CA LYS A 100 6.93 1.43 -20.56
C LYS A 100 6.39 2.04 -21.86
N ILE A 101 6.65 3.32 -22.07
CA ILE A 101 6.29 4.10 -23.27
C ILE A 101 7.53 4.72 -23.90
#